data_AF-A0A432TRU7-F1
#
_entry.id   AF-A0A432TRU7-F1
#
_cell.length_a   1.000
_cell.length_b   1.000
_cell.length_c   1.000
_cell.angle_alpha   90.00
_cell.angle_beta   90.00
_cell.angle_gamma   90.00
#
_symmetry.space_group_name_H-M   'P 1'
#
loop_
_entity.id
_entity.type
_entity.pdbx_description
1 polymer ?
#
loop_
_entity_poly.entity_id
_entity_poly.type
_entity_poly.pdbx_seq_one_letter_code
_entity_poly.pdbx_strand_id
1 'polypeptide(L)'
;MKKPIVVLGIGELGSVFSRAFLKNNHAVYPITRSTDIDELKASIDPELILVCTAEGDLQSALSSIPSEWKDRVAMMQNELLPRDWEPHNFTNPTVISVWFEKKKGMDSKVLISSPAYGAKAKILSESLALIDIPAHVVAD
;
A
#
# COMPACT_ATOMS: atom_id res chain seq x y z
N MET A 1 4.67 -16.89 10.36
CA MET A 1 4.63 -15.60 9.63
C MET A 1 3.24 -15.43 9.05
N LYS A 2 2.70 -14.21 9.03
CA LYS A 2 1.45 -13.91 8.31
C LYS A 2 1.72 -13.94 6.79
N LYS A 3 0.66 -14.02 5.98
CA LYS A 3 0.78 -13.95 4.50
C LYS A 3 1.58 -12.71 4.06
N PRO A 4 2.39 -12.78 3.00
CA PRO A 4 3.27 -11.68 2.62
C PRO A 4 2.48 -10.47 2.12
N ILE A 5 3.12 -9.30 2.13
CA ILE A 5 2.60 -8.06 1.58
C ILE A 5 3.54 -7.59 0.46
N VAL A 6 2.94 -7.24 -0.67
CA VAL A 6 3.67 -6.63 -1.78
C VAL A 6 3.60 -5.11 -1.63
N VAL A 7 4.73 -4.43 -1.84
CA VAL A 7 4.79 -2.97 -1.86
C VAL A 7 5.29 -2.52 -3.24
N LEU A 8 4.39 -1.96 -4.04
CA LEU A 8 4.70 -1.41 -5.36
C LEU A 8 5.12 0.05 -5.19
N GLY A 9 6.41 0.30 -5.36
CA GLY A 9 7.01 1.61 -5.09
C GLY A 9 7.64 1.68 -3.68
N ILE A 10 8.96 1.59 -3.62
CA ILE A 10 9.74 1.61 -2.37
C ILE A 10 10.38 2.99 -2.10
N GLY A 11 9.65 4.06 -2.40
CA GLY A 11 10.06 5.43 -2.06
C GLY A 11 10.01 5.68 -0.54
N GLU A 12 10.09 6.95 -0.14
CA GLU A 12 10.06 7.34 1.27
C GLU A 12 8.85 6.76 2.01
N LEU A 13 7.62 6.93 1.49
CA LEU A 13 6.42 6.39 2.12
C LEU A 13 6.33 4.86 2.02
N GLY A 14 6.69 4.28 0.88
CA GLY A 14 6.75 2.82 0.71
C GLY A 14 7.68 2.14 1.72
N SER A 15 8.79 2.80 2.09
CA SER A 15 9.72 2.31 3.12
C SER A 15 9.12 2.33 4.53
N VAL A 16 8.30 3.35 4.85
CA VAL A 16 7.59 3.46 6.13
C VAL A 16 6.59 2.31 6.28
N PHE A 17 5.77 2.07 5.26
CA PHE A 17 4.83 0.95 5.25
C PHE A 17 5.54 -0.40 5.29
N SER A 18 6.63 -0.57 4.54
CA SER A 18 7.41 -1.81 4.57
C SER A 18 7.91 -2.14 5.98
N ARG A 19 8.44 -1.14 6.70
CA ARG A 19 8.85 -1.29 8.10
C ARG A 19 7.67 -1.66 9.00
N ALA A 20 6.52 -1.01 8.81
CA ALA A 20 5.29 -1.28 9.54
C ALA A 20 4.80 -2.73 9.35
N PHE A 21 4.77 -3.21 8.11
CA PHE A 21 4.36 -4.57 7.76
C PHE A 21 5.31 -5.63 8.34
N LEU A 22 6.62 -5.42 8.25
CA LEU A 22 7.62 -6.30 8.86
C LEU A 22 7.44 -6.38 10.38
N LYS A 23 7.19 -5.24 11.04
CA LYS A 23 6.86 -5.21 12.48
C LYS A 23 5.56 -5.96 12.79
N ASN A 24 4.59 -5.95 11.88
CA ASN A 24 3.34 -6.71 11.99
C ASN A 24 3.46 -8.19 11.53
N ASN A 25 4.68 -8.73 11.43
CA ASN A 25 4.98 -10.13 11.09
C ASN A 25 4.48 -10.57 9.69
N HIS A 26 4.38 -9.61 8.75
CA HIS A 26 4.20 -9.86 7.32
C HIS A 26 5.55 -9.74 6.61
N ALA A 27 5.94 -10.75 5.83
CA ALA A 27 7.08 -10.61 4.92
C ALA A 27 6.76 -9.57 3.84
N VAL A 28 7.72 -8.74 3.46
CA VAL A 28 7.53 -7.67 2.46
C VAL A 28 8.29 -7.98 1.18
N TYR A 29 7.58 -7.93 0.06
CA TYR A 29 8.13 -8.13 -1.28
C TYR A 29 8.01 -6.82 -2.08
N PRO A 30 9.12 -6.10 -2.32
CA PRO A 30 9.07 -4.86 -3.08
C PRO A 30 8.92 -5.16 -4.57
N ILE A 31 8.04 -4.41 -5.24
CA ILE A 31 8.02 -4.30 -6.71
C ILE A 31 8.66 -2.96 -7.07
N THR A 32 9.74 -3.03 -7.84
CA THR A 32 10.41 -1.88 -8.45
C THR A 32 10.27 -1.95 -9.97
N ARG A 33 10.80 -0.95 -10.68
CA ARG A 33 10.78 -0.92 -12.16
C ARG A 33 11.54 -2.08 -12.82
N SER A 34 12.39 -2.79 -12.08
CA SER A 34 13.16 -3.94 -12.57
C SER A 34 12.59 -5.29 -12.11
N THR A 35 11.49 -5.29 -11.35
CA THR A 35 10.88 -6.54 -10.86
C THR A 35 10.05 -7.17 -11.96
N ASP A 36 10.29 -8.44 -12.24
CA ASP A 36 9.37 -9.27 -13.02
C ASP A 36 8.16 -9.63 -12.12
N ILE A 37 7.02 -9.01 -12.40
CA ILE A 37 5.81 -9.19 -11.59
C ILE A 37 5.19 -10.56 -11.85
N ASP A 38 5.33 -11.13 -13.05
CA ASP A 38 4.77 -12.43 -13.39
C ASP A 38 5.54 -13.56 -12.66
N GLU A 39 6.86 -13.45 -12.58
CA GLU A 39 7.68 -14.35 -11.77
C GLU A 39 7.32 -14.25 -10.27
N LEU A 40 7.16 -13.03 -9.76
CA LEU A 40 6.78 -12.81 -8.37
C LEU A 40 5.39 -13.40 -8.09
N LYS A 41 4.42 -13.15 -8.98
CA LYS A 41 3.06 -13.70 -8.89
C LYS A 41 3.05 -15.23 -8.86
N ALA A 42 3.93 -15.88 -9.61
CA ALA A 42 4.03 -17.33 -9.60
C ALA A 42 4.57 -17.90 -8.27
N SER A 43 5.27 -17.09 -7.48
CA SER A 43 5.97 -17.54 -6.26
C SER A 43 5.30 -17.16 -4.95
N ILE A 44 4.43 -16.13 -4.92
CA ILE A 44 3.79 -15.65 -3.70
C ILE A 44 2.27 -15.44 -3.83
N ASP A 45 1.54 -15.72 -2.75
CA ASP A 45 0.12 -15.37 -2.57
C ASP A 45 0.00 -14.26 -1.50
N PRO A 46 0.05 -12.97 -1.90
CA PRO A 46 0.06 -11.87 -0.95
C PRO A 46 -1.30 -11.64 -0.29
N GLU A 47 -1.28 -11.17 0.96
CA GLU A 47 -2.48 -10.71 1.68
C GLU A 47 -2.97 -9.36 1.18
N LEU A 48 -2.02 -8.52 0.76
CA LEU A 48 -2.22 -7.12 0.37
C LEU A 48 -1.16 -6.72 -0.66
N ILE A 49 -1.56 -5.94 -1.67
CA ILE A 49 -0.65 -5.21 -2.56
C ILE A 49 -0.84 -3.72 -2.27
N LEU A 50 0.15 -3.07 -1.69
CA LEU A 50 0.10 -1.63 -1.44
C LEU A 50 0.79 -0.86 -2.58
N VAL A 51 0.05 0.02 -3.24
CA VAL A 51 0.55 0.95 -4.25
C VAL A 51 1.03 2.23 -3.56
N CYS A 52 2.33 2.50 -3.66
CA CYS A 52 3.06 3.60 -3.02
C CYS A 52 3.88 4.40 -4.04
N THR A 53 3.32 4.67 -5.22
CA THR A 53 3.97 5.44 -6.28
C THR A 53 3.57 6.91 -6.26
N ALA A 54 4.37 7.77 -6.90
CA ALA A 54 3.97 9.16 -7.13
C ALA A 54 2.75 9.23 -8.08
N GLU A 55 2.03 10.35 -8.05
CA GLU A 55 0.83 10.59 -8.86
C GLU A 55 1.09 10.35 -10.36
N GLY A 56 2.19 10.89 -10.89
CA GLY A 56 2.57 10.72 -12.30
C GLY A 56 2.89 9.28 -12.73
N ASP A 57 3.17 8.39 -11.77
CA ASP A 57 3.47 6.98 -12.02
C ASP A 57 2.25 6.07 -11.71
N LEU A 58 1.16 6.61 -11.14
CA LEU A 58 0.02 5.83 -10.65
C LEU A 58 -0.60 4.96 -11.74
N GLN A 59 -0.93 5.53 -12.89
CA GLN A 59 -1.64 4.81 -13.95
C GLN A 59 -0.81 3.63 -14.50
N SER A 60 0.51 3.81 -14.62
CA SER A 60 1.43 2.75 -15.03
C SER A 60 1.54 1.64 -13.96
N ALA A 61 1.62 2.04 -12.69
CA ALA A 61 1.62 1.12 -11.56
C ALA A 61 0.34 0.28 -11.49
N LEU A 62 -0.83 0.91 -11.66
CA LEU A 62 -2.11 0.23 -11.65
C LEU A 62 -2.26 -0.76 -12.82
N SER A 63 -1.74 -0.39 -14.00
CA SER A 63 -1.77 -1.22 -15.21
C SER A 63 -0.90 -2.49 -15.07
N SER A 64 0.15 -2.44 -14.26
CA SER A 64 1.09 -3.57 -14.10
C SER A 64 0.62 -4.60 -13.07
N ILE A 65 -0.45 -4.32 -12.31
CA ILE A 65 -0.97 -5.25 -11.30
C ILE A 65 -1.73 -6.40 -11.99
N PRO A 66 -1.35 -7.67 -11.74
CA PRO A 66 -2.04 -8.83 -12.30
C PRO A 66 -3.51 -8.90 -11.86
N SER A 67 -4.36 -9.45 -12.71
CA SER A 67 -5.81 -9.57 -12.46
C SER A 67 -6.14 -10.33 -11.18
N GLU A 68 -5.35 -11.36 -10.83
CA GLU A 68 -5.54 -12.22 -9.66
C GLU A 68 -5.27 -11.52 -8.33
N TRP A 69 -4.66 -10.34 -8.38
CA TRP A 69 -4.34 -9.53 -7.21
C TRP A 69 -5.28 -8.34 -7.03
N LYS A 70 -6.16 -8.05 -8.00
CA LYS A 70 -7.00 -6.84 -7.99
C LYS A 70 -8.04 -6.81 -6.88
N ASP A 71 -8.31 -7.93 -6.23
CA ASP A 71 -9.24 -8.08 -5.10
C ASP A 71 -8.64 -7.68 -3.74
N ARG A 72 -7.33 -7.44 -3.68
CA ARG A 72 -6.60 -7.19 -2.43
C ARG A 72 -5.63 -6.02 -2.53
N VAL A 73 -5.86 -5.11 -3.47
CA VAL A 73 -5.07 -3.89 -3.65
C VAL A 73 -5.48 -2.84 -2.61
N ALA A 74 -4.47 -2.21 -2.02
CA ALA A 74 -4.60 -0.94 -1.33
C ALA A 74 -3.84 0.15 -2.08
N MET A 75 -4.42 1.34 -2.14
CA MET A 75 -3.80 2.50 -2.75
C MET A 75 -3.49 3.54 -1.69
N MET A 76 -2.22 3.91 -1.58
CA MET A 76 -1.79 5.07 -0.82
C MET A 76 -1.63 6.22 -1.80
N GLN A 77 -2.63 7.09 -1.86
CA GLN A 77 -2.57 8.37 -2.56
C GLN A 77 -3.54 9.34 -1.90
N ASN A 78 -3.13 10.61 -1.86
CA ASN A 78 -4.05 11.69 -1.49
C ASN A 78 -4.86 12.06 -2.75
N GLU A 79 -6.09 12.54 -2.55
CA GLU A 79 -6.97 13.02 -3.63
C GLU A 79 -7.34 11.97 -4.71
N LEU A 80 -7.29 10.68 -4.36
CA LEU A 80 -7.80 9.59 -5.20
C LEU A 80 -9.30 9.72 -5.47
N LEU A 81 -9.67 9.61 -6.74
CA LEU A 81 -11.05 9.57 -7.22
C LEU A 81 -11.33 8.25 -7.97
N PRO A 82 -12.57 7.74 -7.98
CA PRO A 82 -12.88 6.46 -8.62
C PRO A 82 -12.37 6.31 -10.06
N ARG A 83 -12.41 7.40 -10.83
CA ARG A 83 -11.87 7.47 -12.20
C ARG A 83 -10.40 7.05 -12.33
N ASP A 84 -9.61 7.13 -11.25
CA ASP A 84 -8.19 6.83 -11.27
C ASP A 84 -7.94 5.31 -11.30
N TRP A 85 -8.87 4.49 -10.79
CA TRP A 85 -8.71 3.04 -10.70
C TRP A 85 -9.79 2.24 -11.42
N GLU A 86 -10.98 2.78 -11.63
CA GLU A 86 -12.07 2.11 -12.35
C GLU A 86 -11.65 1.55 -13.73
N PRO A 87 -10.88 2.27 -14.58
CA PRO A 87 -10.44 1.74 -15.88
C PRO A 87 -9.58 0.46 -15.78
N HIS A 88 -8.99 0.21 -14.62
CA HIS A 88 -8.10 -0.92 -14.37
C HIS A 88 -8.83 -2.12 -13.76
N ASN A 89 -10.16 -2.09 -13.61
CA ASN A 89 -10.97 -3.21 -13.10
C ASN A 89 -10.57 -3.67 -11.68
N PHE A 90 -10.22 -2.75 -10.78
CA PHE A 90 -10.04 -3.08 -9.36
C PHE A 90 -11.39 -3.33 -8.68
N THR A 91 -11.42 -4.31 -7.78
CA THR A 91 -12.64 -4.65 -7.03
C THR A 91 -12.57 -4.02 -5.65
N ASN A 92 -13.33 -2.94 -5.43
CA ASN A 92 -13.43 -2.23 -4.14
C ASN A 92 -12.06 -2.06 -3.45
N PRO A 93 -11.10 -1.36 -4.10
CA PRO A 93 -9.76 -1.26 -3.56
C PRO A 93 -9.81 -0.60 -2.17
N THR A 94 -8.91 -1.05 -1.30
CA THR A 94 -8.68 -0.35 -0.04
C THR A 94 -7.95 0.96 -0.34
N VAL A 95 -8.30 2.04 0.34
CA VAL A 95 -7.64 3.34 0.17
C VAL A 95 -7.17 3.86 1.51
N ILE A 96 -6.04 4.55 1.52
CA ILE A 96 -5.53 5.26 2.70
C ILE A 96 -5.01 6.64 2.29
N SER A 97 -5.51 7.67 2.97
CA SER A 97 -4.96 9.03 2.88
C SER A 97 -3.97 9.24 4.03
N VAL A 98 -2.72 9.51 3.68
CA VAL A 98 -1.63 9.59 4.67
C VAL A 98 -1.50 11.01 5.21
N TRP A 99 -1.54 11.12 6.54
CA TRP A 99 -1.39 12.37 7.27
C TRP A 99 -0.10 12.38 8.10
N PHE A 100 1.00 12.02 7.45
CA PHE A 100 2.34 12.16 7.98
C PHE A 100 3.32 12.46 6.84
N GLU A 101 4.40 13.15 7.17
CA GLU A 101 5.46 13.47 6.21
C GLU A 101 6.67 12.59 6.45
N LYS A 102 7.30 12.10 5.38
CA LYS A 102 8.60 11.45 5.42
C LYS A 102 9.55 12.12 4.44
N LYS A 103 10.64 12.69 4.98
CA LYS A 103 11.74 13.27 4.20
C LYS A 103 12.99 12.41 4.30
N LYS A 104 13.83 12.44 3.27
CA LYS A 104 15.09 11.71 3.23
C LYS A 104 15.94 12.04 4.46
N GLY A 105 16.38 11.02 5.19
CA GLY A 105 17.19 11.16 6.39
C GLY A 105 16.46 11.67 7.65
N MET A 106 15.15 11.88 7.60
CA MET A 106 14.34 12.27 8.76
C MET A 106 13.34 11.17 9.13
N ASP A 107 12.98 11.08 10.41
CA ASP A 107 11.87 10.26 10.88
C ASP A 107 10.52 10.79 10.37
N SER A 108 9.50 9.93 10.41
CA SER A 108 8.15 10.32 10.03
C SER A 108 7.60 11.37 10.98
N LYS A 109 7.14 12.50 10.44
CA LYS A 109 6.44 13.53 11.21
C LYS A 109 4.94 13.35 11.05
N VAL A 110 4.28 12.87 12.10
CA VAL A 110 2.83 12.71 12.15
C VAL A 110 2.15 14.09 12.18
N LEU A 111 1.11 14.28 11.36
CA LEU A 111 0.25 15.46 11.39
C LEU A 111 -1.03 15.13 12.15
N ILE A 112 -1.80 14.14 11.66
CA ILE A 112 -3.02 13.60 12.29
C ILE A 112 -3.14 12.10 11.98
N SER A 113 -4.20 11.46 12.50
CA SER A 113 -4.49 10.04 12.20
C SER A 113 -4.88 9.86 10.73
N SER A 114 -4.25 8.90 10.05
CA SER A 114 -4.51 8.60 8.64
C SER A 114 -5.80 7.75 8.48
N PRO A 115 -6.84 8.22 7.78
CA PRO A 115 -8.03 7.42 7.53
C PRO A 115 -7.74 6.36 6.47
N ALA A 116 -8.18 5.13 6.73
CA ALA A 116 -8.14 4.00 5.80
C ALA A 116 -9.53 3.39 5.64
N TYR A 117 -9.92 3.07 4.41
CA TYR A 117 -11.23 2.50 4.09
C TYR A 117 -11.09 1.26 3.19
N GLY A 118 -11.95 0.26 3.39
CA GLY A 118 -11.99 -0.97 2.61
C GLY A 118 -11.48 -2.20 3.36
N ALA A 119 -11.59 -3.37 2.71
CA ALA A 119 -11.40 -4.68 3.33
C ALA A 119 -10.02 -4.89 3.99
N LYS A 120 -8.98 -4.18 3.53
CA LYS A 120 -7.61 -4.28 4.06
C LYS A 120 -7.23 -3.11 4.98
N ALA A 121 -8.16 -2.19 5.28
CA ALA A 121 -7.89 -1.01 6.11
C ALA A 121 -7.36 -1.36 7.50
N LYS A 122 -7.87 -2.45 8.10
CA LYS A 122 -7.41 -2.91 9.41
C LYS A 122 -5.92 -3.28 9.40
N ILE A 123 -5.44 -3.98 8.36
CA ILE A 123 -4.02 -4.34 8.21
C ILE A 123 -3.15 -3.08 8.17
N LEU A 124 -3.57 -2.06 7.42
CA LEU A 124 -2.86 -0.78 7.35
C LEU A 124 -2.78 -0.10 8.73
N SER A 125 -3.93 0.01 9.41
CA SER A 125 -4.00 0.68 10.71
C SER A 125 -3.19 -0.04 11.80
N GLU A 126 -3.30 -1.37 11.90
CA GLU A 126 -2.55 -2.17 12.87
C GLU A 126 -1.05 -2.14 12.59
N SER A 127 -0.65 -2.13 11.31
CA SER A 127 0.77 -2.09 10.96
C SER A 127 1.40 -0.74 11.30
N LEU A 128 0.74 0.37 10.95
CA LEU A 128 1.25 1.71 11.24
C LEU A 128 1.34 1.99 12.75
N ALA A 129 0.40 1.45 13.54
CA ALA A 129 0.44 1.58 15.00
C ALA A 129 1.71 0.98 15.63
N LEU A 130 2.31 -0.06 15.03
CA LEU A 130 3.55 -0.69 15.53
C LEU A 130 4.82 0.15 15.31
N ILE A 131 4.70 1.25 14.59
CA ILE A 131 5.77 2.23 14.38
C ILE A 131 5.33 3.64 14.82
N ASP A 132 4.36 3.70 15.74
CA ASP A 132 3.84 4.94 16.35
C ASP A 132 3.26 5.94 15.33
N ILE A 133 2.75 5.45 14.20
CA ILE A 133 2.03 6.27 13.21
C ILE A 133 0.53 5.99 13.37
N PRO A 134 -0.28 6.99 13.76
CA PRO A 134 -1.71 6.79 13.96
C PRO A 134 -2.44 6.66 12.62
N ALA A 135 -3.29 5.66 12.53
CA ALA A 135 -4.25 5.46 11.45
C ALA A 135 -5.54 4.84 12.01
N HIS A 136 -6.66 5.05 11.33
CA HIS A 136 -7.96 4.53 11.76
C HIS A 136 -8.78 4.01 10.58
N VAL A 137 -9.58 2.97 10.85
CA VAL A 137 -10.51 2.43 9.87
C VAL A 137 -11.76 3.33 9.84
N VAL A 138 -12.15 3.76 8.64
CA VAL A 138 -13.41 4.45 8.38
C VAL A 138 -14.49 3.41 8.13
N ALA A 139 -15.64 3.56 8.80
CA ALA A 139 -16.80 2.70 8.59
C ALA A 139 -17.57 3.10 7.32
N ASP A 140 -18.31 2.15 6.75
CA ASP A 140 -19.25 2.37 5.65
C ASP A 140 -20.38 3.34 6.04
#